data_AF-A0A1Y4BQ79-F1
#
_entry.id   AF-A0A1Y4BQ79-F1
#
_cell.length_a   1.000
_cell.length_b   1.000
_cell.length_c   1.000
_cell.angle_alpha   90.00
_cell.angle_beta   90.00
_cell.angle_gamma   90.00
#
_symmetry.space_group_name_H-M   'P 1'
#
loop_
_entity.id
_entity.type
_entity.pdbx_description
1 polymer ?
#
loop_
_entity_poly.entity_id
_entity_poly.type
_entity_poly.pdbx_seq_one_letter_code
_entity_poly.pdbx_strand_id
1 'polypeptide(L)'
;MRAVVDAVAGMLRAAGVGDVFCIAPSALLSEQPVVVRWAGFSRESRQDGEERGVASVEVFAVRETDAAACDVAILCEAAVRSSGRAEWNVAGSGVRILGIDTDAPAFRERDSSGRFVWAFTVRLTVAREI
;
A
#
# COMPACT_ATOMS: atom_id res chain seq x y z
N MET A 1 -11.24 6.39 0.71
CA MET A 1 -10.63 5.10 1.12
C MET A 1 -10.06 4.35 -0.09
N ARG A 2 -10.85 4.10 -1.12
CA ARG A 2 -10.37 3.46 -2.36
C ARG A 2 -9.24 4.25 -3.06
N ALA A 3 -9.36 5.59 -3.13
CA ALA A 3 -8.36 6.45 -3.76
C ALA A 3 -6.93 6.26 -3.24
N VAL A 4 -6.74 6.11 -1.92
CA VAL A 4 -5.40 5.92 -1.33
C VAL A 4 -4.85 4.51 -1.55
N VAL A 5 -5.71 3.49 -1.55
CA VAL A 5 -5.30 2.11 -1.90
C VAL A 5 -4.89 2.05 -3.37
N ASP A 6 -5.70 2.66 -4.25
CA ASP A 6 -5.43 2.72 -5.68
C ASP A 6 -4.16 3.54 -5.98
N ALA A 7 -3.88 4.60 -5.21
CA ALA A 7 -2.63 5.35 -5.29
C ALA A 7 -1.41 4.47 -4.95
N VAL A 8 -1.42 3.76 -3.81
CA VAL A 8 -0.30 2.86 -3.44
C VAL A 8 -0.13 1.73 -4.46
N ALA A 9 -1.23 1.12 -4.90
CA ALA A 9 -1.18 0.09 -5.94
C ALA A 9 -0.65 0.66 -7.27
N GLY A 10 -1.00 1.91 -7.61
CA GLY A 10 -0.47 2.64 -8.75
C GLY A 10 1.03 2.87 -8.66
N MET A 11 1.55 3.32 -7.51
CA MET A 11 2.98 3.52 -7.25
C MET A 11 3.78 2.25 -7.52
N LEU A 12 3.29 1.11 -7.00
CA LEU A 12 3.93 -0.19 -7.22
C LEU A 12 3.93 -0.59 -8.70
N ARG A 13 2.80 -0.44 -9.39
CA ARG A 13 2.71 -0.76 -10.83
C ARG A 13 3.58 0.15 -11.69
N ALA A 14 3.66 1.44 -11.37
CA ALA A 14 4.54 2.39 -12.06
C ALA A 14 6.02 2.04 -11.89
N ALA A 15 6.41 1.44 -10.76
CA ALA A 15 7.75 0.89 -10.53
C ALA A 15 7.98 -0.49 -11.19
N GLY A 16 7.01 -1.01 -11.95
CA GLY A 16 7.11 -2.29 -12.65
C GLY A 16 6.78 -3.52 -11.79
N VAL A 17 6.24 -3.33 -10.58
CA VAL A 17 5.77 -4.45 -9.75
C VAL A 17 4.55 -5.08 -10.40
N GLY A 18 4.67 -6.36 -10.79
CA GLY A 18 3.56 -7.17 -11.31
C GLY A 18 2.66 -7.72 -10.21
N ASP A 19 1.52 -8.31 -10.59
CA ASP A 19 0.62 -9.03 -9.68
C ASP A 19 0.21 -8.25 -8.44
N VAL A 20 -0.05 -6.95 -8.62
CA VAL A 20 -0.52 -6.04 -7.57
C VAL A 20 -2.05 -6.12 -7.47
N PHE A 21 -2.56 -6.58 -6.34
CA PHE A 21 -3.99 -6.74 -6.07
C PHE A 21 -4.42 -5.94 -4.84
N CYS A 22 -5.64 -5.40 -4.84
CA CYS A 22 -6.19 -4.72 -3.65
C CYS A 22 -6.90 -5.69 -2.67
N ILE A 23 -7.03 -6.96 -3.08
CA ILE A 23 -7.61 -8.06 -2.32
C ILE A 23 -6.75 -9.29 -2.59
N ALA A 24 -6.47 -10.11 -1.58
CA ALA A 24 -5.67 -11.31 -1.75
C ALA A 24 -6.32 -12.25 -2.79
N PRO A 25 -5.65 -12.57 -3.91
CA PRO A 25 -6.18 -13.50 -4.89
C PRO A 25 -6.05 -14.94 -4.39
N SER A 26 -6.78 -15.86 -5.03
CA SER A 26 -6.51 -17.29 -4.89
C SER A 26 -5.07 -17.60 -5.35
N ALA A 27 -4.41 -18.55 -4.69
CA ALA A 27 -3.10 -19.04 -5.11
C ALA A 27 -3.10 -19.61 -6.53
N LEU A 28 -4.25 -20.10 -7.01
CA LEU A 28 -4.43 -20.57 -8.39
C LEU A 28 -4.42 -19.45 -9.44
N LEU A 29 -4.75 -18.22 -9.02
CA LEU A 29 -4.76 -17.05 -9.91
C LEU A 29 -3.38 -16.38 -9.93
N SER A 30 -2.71 -16.33 -8.77
CA SER A 30 -1.40 -15.75 -8.62
C SER A 30 -0.65 -16.44 -7.49
N GLU A 31 0.47 -17.07 -7.84
CA GLU A 31 1.33 -17.76 -6.87
C GLU A 31 2.15 -16.78 -6.02
N GLN A 32 2.43 -15.59 -6.57
CA GLN A 32 3.34 -14.61 -5.97
C GLN A 32 2.76 -13.19 -5.93
N PRO A 33 1.56 -12.99 -5.35
CA PRO A 33 0.91 -11.68 -5.38
C PRO A 33 1.63 -10.65 -4.50
N VAL A 34 1.45 -9.39 -4.85
CA VAL A 34 1.63 -8.25 -3.95
C VAL A 34 0.24 -7.70 -3.62
N VAL A 35 -0.14 -7.72 -2.34
CA VAL A 35 -1.48 -7.32 -1.91
C VAL A 35 -1.41 -5.98 -1.20
N VAL A 36 -2.25 -5.03 -1.61
CA VAL A 36 -2.37 -3.68 -1.03
C VAL A 36 -3.71 -3.60 -0.31
N ARG A 37 -3.71 -3.42 1.01
CA ARG A 37 -4.93 -3.45 1.83
C ARG A 37 -5.11 -2.16 2.60
N TRP A 38 -6.33 -1.67 2.63
CA TRP A 38 -6.71 -0.61 3.56
C TRP A 38 -6.57 -1.06 5.02
N ALA A 39 -5.91 -0.26 5.86
CA ALA A 39 -5.74 -0.54 7.28
C ALA A 39 -6.47 0.45 8.20
N GLY A 40 -6.67 1.70 7.77
CA GLY A 40 -7.44 2.66 8.57
C GLY A 40 -7.14 4.12 8.27
N PHE A 41 -7.94 5.00 8.87
CA PHE A 41 -7.72 6.44 8.85
C PHE A 41 -7.73 6.96 10.27
N SER A 42 -6.67 7.68 10.66
CA SER A 42 -6.60 8.42 11.91
C SER A 42 -6.74 9.90 11.62
N ARG A 43 -7.84 10.51 12.08
CA ARG A 43 -8.10 11.94 11.88
C ARG A 43 -7.26 12.77 12.84
N GLU A 44 -6.58 13.78 12.30
CA GLU A 44 -5.84 14.77 13.07
C GLU A 44 -6.64 16.05 13.26
N SER A 45 -7.32 16.51 12.21
CA SER A 45 -8.13 17.72 12.24
C SER A 45 -9.33 17.66 11.32
N ARG A 46 -10.35 18.47 11.61
CA ARG A 46 -11.55 18.64 10.80
C ARG A 46 -11.80 20.12 10.56
N GLN A 47 -12.15 20.45 9.32
CA GLN A 47 -12.58 21.76 8.87
C GLN A 47 -13.95 21.62 8.18
N ASP A 48 -14.51 22.73 7.72
CA ASP A 48 -15.79 22.69 7.01
C ASP A 48 -15.63 21.98 5.66
N GLY A 49 -16.32 20.85 5.48
CA GLY A 49 -16.25 20.01 4.28
C GLY A 49 -14.95 19.21 4.05
N GLU A 50 -13.91 19.36 4.88
CA GLU A 50 -12.61 18.67 4.73
C GLU A 50 -12.10 18.13 6.08
N GLU A 51 -11.45 16.96 6.08
CA GLU A 51 -10.64 16.51 7.21
C GLU A 51 -9.23 16.08 6.78
N ARG A 52 -8.29 16.30 7.68
CA ARG A 52 -6.89 15.92 7.52
C ARG A 52 -6.52 14.84 8.51
N GLY A 53 -5.69 13.91 8.08
CA GLY A 53 -5.15 12.87 8.94
C GLY A 53 -4.24 11.90 8.21
N VAL A 54 -4.00 10.75 8.84
CA VAL A 54 -3.14 9.68 8.31
C VAL A 54 -4.00 8.52 7.83
N ALA A 55 -3.88 8.21 6.55
CA ALA A 55 -4.42 7.01 5.91
C ALA A 55 -3.34 5.92 5.92
N SER A 56 -3.62 4.80 6.57
CA SER A 56 -2.74 3.63 6.63
C SER A 56 -3.15 2.59 5.59
N VAL A 57 -2.18 2.14 4.79
CA VAL A 57 -2.31 1.08 3.79
C VAL A 57 -1.21 0.05 4.04
N GLU A 58 -1.57 -1.21 4.20
CA GLU A 58 -0.62 -2.32 4.32
C GLU A 58 -0.29 -2.87 2.93
N VAL A 59 0.99 -3.19 2.71
CA VAL A 59 1.45 -3.90 1.52
C VAL A 59 2.03 -5.24 1.95
N PHE A 60 1.62 -6.32 1.29
CA PHE A 60 2.03 -7.69 1.57
C PHE A 60 2.73 -8.28 0.34
N ALA A 61 3.96 -8.74 0.51
CA ALA A 61 4.67 -9.54 -0.49
C ALA A 61 4.57 -11.02 -0.12
N VAL A 62 3.93 -11.82 -0.97
CA VAL A 62 3.73 -13.25 -0.74
C VAL A 62 4.62 -14.06 -1.66
N ARG A 63 5.54 -14.87 -1.12
CA ARG A 63 6.44 -15.73 -1.91
C ARG A 63 6.64 -17.09 -1.25
N GLU A 64 7.08 -18.07 -2.03
CA GLU A 64 7.36 -19.42 -1.53
C GLU A 64 8.53 -19.48 -0.55
N THR A 65 9.49 -18.57 -0.69
CA THR A 65 10.67 -18.49 0.18
C THR A 65 10.71 -17.19 0.96
N ASP A 66 11.28 -17.26 2.16
CA ASP A 66 11.42 -16.11 3.06
C ASP A 66 12.24 -14.97 2.42
N ALA A 67 13.40 -15.32 1.86
CA ALA A 67 14.30 -14.35 1.23
C ALA A 67 13.63 -13.63 0.05
N ALA A 68 12.92 -14.35 -0.82
CA ALA A 68 12.22 -13.73 -1.94
C ALA A 68 11.08 -12.80 -1.48
N ALA A 69 10.35 -13.18 -0.42
CA ALA A 69 9.31 -12.32 0.14
C ALA A 69 9.91 -11.03 0.73
N CYS A 70 11.03 -11.15 1.45
CA CYS A 70 11.78 -10.01 1.99
C CYS A 70 12.26 -9.07 0.89
N ASP A 71 12.95 -9.59 -0.14
CA ASP A 71 13.50 -8.80 -1.25
C ASP A 71 12.41 -8.02 -1.98
N VAL A 72 11.26 -8.66 -2.24
CA VAL A 72 10.12 -8.01 -2.88
C VAL A 72 9.50 -6.94 -1.99
N ALA A 73 9.38 -7.19 -0.69
CA ALA A 73 8.85 -6.20 0.25
C ALA A 73 9.76 -4.96 0.31
N ILE A 74 11.08 -5.14 0.32
CA ILE A 74 12.08 -4.05 0.26
C ILE A 74 11.96 -3.28 -1.05
N LEU A 75 11.85 -3.96 -2.19
CA LEU A 75 11.67 -3.32 -3.49
C LEU A 75 10.37 -2.51 -3.53
N CYS A 76 9.26 -3.08 -3.07
CA CYS A 76 7.96 -2.41 -3.02
C CYS A 76 7.99 -1.18 -2.12
N GLU A 77 8.63 -1.28 -0.95
CA GLU A 77 8.73 -0.19 0.00
C GLU A 77 9.61 0.94 -0.55
N ALA A 78 10.76 0.62 -1.16
CA ALA A 78 11.59 1.60 -1.84
C ALA A 78 10.85 2.30 -3.01
N ALA A 79 10.04 1.56 -3.77
CA ALA A 79 9.21 2.11 -4.84
C ALA A 79 8.17 3.12 -4.33
N VAL A 80 7.47 2.79 -3.23
CA VAL A 80 6.50 3.72 -2.62
C VAL A 80 7.22 4.95 -2.06
N ARG A 81 8.31 4.75 -1.31
CA ARG A 81 9.06 5.84 -0.66
C ARG A 81 9.65 6.84 -1.64
N SER A 82 10.08 6.37 -2.80
CA SER A 82 10.65 7.21 -3.87
C SER A 82 9.60 7.85 -4.77
N SER A 83 8.32 7.53 -4.60
CA SER A 83 7.28 8.02 -5.49
C SER A 83 6.91 9.48 -5.24
N GLY A 84 6.72 10.23 -6.31
CA GLY A 84 6.24 11.62 -6.25
C GLY A 84 4.74 11.68 -5.95
N ARG A 85 4.32 12.38 -4.89
CA ARG A 85 2.90 12.49 -4.51
C ARG A 85 1.98 13.12 -5.56
N ALA A 86 2.52 13.98 -6.44
CA ALA A 86 1.71 14.79 -7.36
C ALA A 86 0.95 13.94 -8.39
N GLU A 87 1.57 12.88 -8.89
CA GLU A 87 0.99 11.97 -9.88
C GLU A 87 -0.22 11.19 -9.34
N TRP A 88 -0.28 11.01 -8.02
CA TRP A 88 -1.31 10.21 -7.35
C TRP A 88 -2.46 11.06 -6.79
N ASN A 89 -2.40 12.38 -6.95
CA ASN A 89 -3.48 13.30 -6.64
C ASN A 89 -4.45 13.40 -7.83
N VAL A 90 -5.28 12.36 -8.00
CA VAL A 90 -6.26 12.30 -9.07
C VAL A 90 -7.39 13.30 -8.82
N ALA A 91 -7.65 14.17 -9.79
CA ALA A 91 -8.74 15.15 -9.75
C ALA A 91 -10.10 14.46 -9.53
N GLY A 92 -10.92 15.00 -8.63
CA GLY A 92 -12.24 14.45 -8.32
C GLY A 92 -12.24 13.19 -7.44
N SER A 93 -11.08 12.74 -6.93
CA SER A 93 -11.02 11.60 -6.01
C SER A 93 -11.48 11.91 -4.58
N GLY A 94 -11.70 13.20 -4.27
CA GLY A 94 -12.01 13.69 -2.93
C GLY A 94 -10.86 13.50 -1.92
N VAL A 95 -9.65 13.17 -2.39
CA VAL A 95 -8.47 12.94 -1.55
C VAL A 95 -7.24 13.63 -2.16
N ARG A 96 -6.47 14.30 -1.30
CA ARG A 96 -5.17 14.89 -1.63
C ARG A 96 -4.10 14.35 -0.69
N ILE A 97 -3.13 13.65 -1.25
CA ILE A 97 -1.91 13.16 -0.59
C ILE A 97 -0.95 14.33 -0.40
N LEU A 98 -0.62 14.58 0.87
CA LEU A 98 0.28 15.63 1.34
C LEU A 98 1.65 15.08 1.73
N GLY A 99 1.71 13.83 2.19
CA GLY A 99 2.94 13.16 2.61
C GLY A 99 2.83 11.65 2.42
N ILE A 100 3.97 11.02 2.20
CA ILE A 100 4.13 9.56 2.07
C ILE A 100 5.26 9.19 3.03
N ASP A 101 4.97 8.24 3.91
CA ASP A 101 5.94 7.65 4.83
C ASP A 101 5.74 6.13 4.85
N THR A 102 6.80 5.38 5.15
CA THR A 102 6.79 3.91 5.15
C THR A 102 7.52 3.37 6.36
N ASP A 103 6.97 2.32 6.95
CA ASP A 103 7.73 1.49 7.89
C ASP A 103 8.72 0.59 7.15
N ALA A 104 9.75 0.12 7.87
CA ALA A 104 10.61 -0.93 7.35
C ALA A 104 9.83 -2.24 7.13
N PRO A 105 10.07 -2.96 6.02
CA PRO A 105 9.50 -4.29 5.82
C PRO A 105 9.90 -5.27 6.91
N ALA A 106 8.94 -6.09 7.32
CA ALA A 106 9.14 -7.14 8.33
C ALA A 106 8.39 -8.42 7.97
N PHE A 107 8.93 -9.56 8.41
CA PHE A 107 8.21 -10.83 8.38
C PHE A 107 6.92 -10.71 9.19
N ARG A 108 5.80 -11.14 8.61
CA ARG A 108 4.50 -11.11 9.27
C ARG A 108 4.05 -12.51 9.69
N GLU A 109 3.92 -13.40 8.72
CA GLU A 109 3.35 -14.74 8.93
C GLU A 109 3.64 -15.65 7.74
N ARG A 110 3.14 -16.89 7.83
CA ARG A 110 2.92 -17.75 6.66
C ARG A 110 1.44 -17.84 6.37
N ASP A 111 1.06 -17.79 5.10
CA ASP A 111 -0.33 -18.00 4.71
C ASP A 111 -0.76 -19.48 4.86
N SER A 112 -2.03 -19.78 4.63
CA SER A 112 -2.57 -21.15 4.76
C SER A 112 -1.97 -22.16 3.78
N SER A 113 -1.30 -21.70 2.72
CA SER A 113 -0.56 -22.54 1.78
C SER A 113 0.91 -22.72 2.15
N GLY A 114 1.38 -22.08 3.22
CA GLY A 114 2.74 -22.16 3.72
C GLY A 114 3.71 -21.14 3.10
N ARG A 115 3.23 -20.23 2.25
CA ARG A 115 4.05 -19.16 1.65
C ARG A 115 4.36 -18.09 2.69
N PHE A 116 5.52 -17.46 2.56
CA PHE A 116 5.97 -16.39 3.45
C PHE A 116 5.31 -15.07 3.07
N VAL A 117 4.83 -14.35 4.08
CA VAL A 117 4.23 -13.04 3.95
C VAL A 117 5.12 -12.03 4.66
N TRP A 118 5.72 -11.14 3.87
CA TRP A 118 6.40 -9.95 4.37
C TRP A 118 5.52 -8.74 4.17
N ALA A 119 5.56 -7.80 5.11
CA ALA A 119 4.68 -6.63 5.08
C ALA A 119 5.37 -5.35 5.52
N PHE A 120 4.83 -4.23 5.05
CA PHE A 120 5.11 -2.91 5.58
C PHE A 120 3.84 -2.06 5.53
N THR A 121 3.82 -0.97 6.31
CA THR A 121 2.72 -0.01 6.29
C THR A 121 3.17 1.26 5.57
N VAL A 122 2.32 1.73 4.65
CA VAL A 122 2.40 3.06 4.06
C VAL A 122 1.48 3.98 4.86
N ARG A 123 2.03 5.07 5.41
CA ARG A 123 1.30 6.13 6.08
C ARG A 123 1.22 7.34 5.16
N LEU A 124 0.03 7.61 4.67
CA LEU A 124 -0.25 8.74 3.80
C LEU A 124 -0.87 9.86 4.64
N THR A 125 -0.17 10.98 4.80
CA THR A 125 -0.83 12.21 5.29
C THR A 125 -1.74 12.71 4.18
N VAL A 126 -3.04 12.79 4.43
CA VAL A 126 -4.04 13.18 3.44
C VAL A 126 -4.97 14.25 3.97
N ALA A 127 -5.46 15.08 3.05
CA ALA A 127 -6.70 15.83 3.21
C ALA A 127 -7.79 15.13 2.40
N ARG A 128 -9.00 14.99 2.94
CA ARG A 128 -10.14 14.39 2.25
C ARG A 128 -11.43 15.18 2.46
N GLU A 129 -12.25 15.23 1.43
CA GLU A 129 -13.62 15.76 1.49
C GLU A 129 -14.48 14.85 2.38
N ILE A 130 -15.46 15.45 3.08
CA ILE A 130 -16.40 14.76 4.00
C ILE A 130 -17.81 14.76 3.42
#